data_AF-A0A328PEE7-F1
#
_entry.id   AF-A0A328PEE7-F1
#
_cell.length_a   1.000
_cell.length_b   1.000
_cell.length_c   1.000
_cell.angle_alpha   90.00
_cell.angle_beta   90.00
_cell.angle_gamma   90.00
#
_symmetry.space_group_name_H-M   'P 1'
#
loop_
_entity.id
_entity.type
_entity.pdbx_description
1 polymer ?
#
loop_
_entity_poly.entity_id
_entity_poly.type
_entity_poly.pdbx_seq_one_letter_code
_entity_poly.pdbx_strand_id
1 'polypeptide(L)'
;MLTRNKAKELQDKLIIIYKFISHQKHLRGFFNYKPSIKSDSIKRLLKSPESDRILKEAIIELEKIIDPSVEESEDLFYKILNREDVEFIAKRYGMKDSWDLNKLDIEKLLKRI
;
A
#
# COMPACT_ATOMS: atom_id res chain seq x y z
N MET A 1 14.65 3.82 15.83
CA MET A 1 14.89 3.13 14.54
C MET A 1 13.82 2.07 14.32
N LEU A 2 13.23 2.02 13.12
CA LEU A 2 12.36 0.92 12.72
C LEU A 2 13.21 -0.34 12.54
N THR A 3 12.83 -1.46 13.15
CA THR A 3 13.49 -2.76 12.90
C THR A 3 13.10 -3.28 11.52
N ARG A 4 13.99 -4.03 10.84
CA ARG A 4 13.72 -4.70 9.56
C ARG A 4 12.35 -5.38 9.48
N ASN A 5 11.97 -6.15 10.51
CA ASN A 5 10.68 -6.85 10.54
C ASN A 5 9.49 -5.90 10.56
N LYS A 6 9.53 -4.85 11.39
CA LYS A 6 8.50 -3.79 11.42
C LYS A 6 8.44 -2.99 10.12
N ALA A 7 9.58 -2.78 9.46
CA ALA A 7 9.64 -2.08 8.18
C ALA A 7 8.96 -2.91 7.09
N LYS A 8 9.27 -4.22 7.04
CA LYS A 8 8.61 -5.17 6.14
C LYS A 8 7.11 -5.25 6.39
N GLU A 9 6.70 -5.34 7.65
CA GLU A 9 5.28 -5.36 8.02
C GLU A 9 4.53 -4.10 7.56
N LEU A 10 5.14 -2.93 7.76
CA LEU A 10 4.56 -1.67 7.31
C LEU A 10 4.50 -1.58 5.78
N GLN A 11 5.58 -1.98 5.10
CA GLN A 11 5.67 -1.93 3.65
C GLN A 11 4.62 -2.84 3.00
N ASP A 12 4.47 -4.07 3.49
CA ASP A 12 3.43 -5.00 3.03
C ASP A 12 2.03 -4.36 3.12
N LYS A 13 1.72 -3.71 4.24
CA LYS A 13 0.42 -3.04 4.45
C LYS A 13 0.23 -1.84 3.50
N LEU A 14 1.29 -1.07 3.26
CA LEU A 14 1.26 0.02 2.29
C LEU A 14 1.10 -0.48 0.85
N ILE A 15 1.70 -1.62 0.49
CA ILE A 15 1.52 -2.27 -0.83
C ILE A 15 0.06 -2.67 -1.04
N ILE A 16 -0.60 -3.27 -0.04
CA ILE A 16 -2.03 -3.60 -0.09
C ILE A 16 -2.86 -2.34 -0.36
N ILE A 17 -2.61 -1.27 0.43
CA ILE A 17 -3.33 0.01 0.30
C ILE A 17 -3.09 0.63 -1.08
N TYR A 18 -1.85 0.66 -1.56
CA TYR A 18 -1.50 1.22 -2.86
C TYR A 18 -2.19 0.47 -4.00
N LYS A 19 -2.12 -0.87 -4.01
CA LYS A 19 -2.76 -1.69 -5.05
C LYS A 19 -4.29 -1.51 -5.02
N PHE A 20 -4.90 -1.45 -3.84
CA PHE A 20 -6.33 -1.15 -3.71
C PHE A 20 -6.67 0.22 -4.32
N ILE A 21 -5.94 1.29 -3.94
CA ILE A 21 -6.20 2.64 -4.44
C ILE A 21 -6.03 2.72 -5.96
N SER A 22 -4.95 2.15 -6.49
CA SER A 22 -4.68 2.09 -7.92
C SER A 22 -5.80 1.37 -8.68
N HIS A 23 -6.25 0.22 -8.16
CA HIS A 23 -7.36 -0.52 -8.72
C HIS A 23 -8.67 0.29 -8.72
N GLN A 24 -8.99 0.97 -7.61
CA GLN A 24 -10.19 1.80 -7.52
C GLN A 24 -10.15 3.01 -8.47
N LYS A 25 -9.00 3.67 -8.61
CA LYS A 25 -8.81 4.77 -9.56
C LYS A 25 -9.01 4.30 -10.99
N HIS A 26 -8.47 3.13 -11.33
CA HIS A 26 -8.67 2.50 -12.64
C HIS A 26 -10.15 2.18 -12.89
N LEU A 27 -10.83 1.47 -11.99
CA LEU A 27 -12.26 1.15 -12.14
C LEU A 27 -13.14 2.39 -12.26
N ARG A 28 -12.84 3.44 -11.48
CA ARG A 28 -13.54 4.72 -11.57
C ARG A 28 -13.33 5.38 -12.93
N GLY A 29 -12.09 5.37 -13.44
CA GLY A 29 -11.74 5.97 -14.73
C GLY A 29 -12.39 5.27 -15.92
N PHE A 30 -12.47 3.93 -15.90
CA PHE A 30 -12.99 3.15 -17.02
C PHE A 30 -14.50 2.90 -16.97
N PHE A 31 -15.07 2.71 -15.78
CA PHE A 31 -16.46 2.23 -15.63
C PHE A 31 -17.36 3.18 -14.83
N ASN A 32 -16.87 4.37 -14.47
CA ASN A 32 -17.54 5.30 -13.55
C ASN A 32 -18.00 4.61 -12.24
N TYR A 33 -17.28 3.55 -11.85
CA TYR A 33 -17.60 2.73 -10.69
C TYR A 33 -17.37 3.53 -9.40
N LYS A 34 -18.35 3.48 -8.49
CA LYS A 34 -18.27 4.09 -7.16
C LYS A 34 -18.25 2.99 -6.10
N PRO A 35 -17.06 2.58 -5.62
CA PRO A 35 -16.98 1.58 -4.55
C PRO A 35 -17.66 2.08 -3.27
N SER A 36 -18.35 1.18 -2.56
CA SER A 36 -18.89 1.45 -1.23
C SER A 36 -17.77 1.39 -0.18
N ILE A 37 -16.95 2.43 -0.12
CA ILE A 37 -15.82 2.49 0.81
C ILE A 37 -16.33 2.99 2.15
N LYS A 38 -16.15 2.17 3.20
CA LYS A 38 -16.62 2.52 4.55
C LYS A 38 -15.66 3.44 5.30
N SER A 39 -14.34 3.26 5.16
CA SER A 39 -13.34 4.06 5.86
C SER A 39 -13.15 5.45 5.21
N ASP A 40 -13.28 6.50 6.01
CA ASP A 40 -13.06 7.88 5.57
C ASP A 40 -11.59 8.17 5.23
N SER A 41 -10.65 7.48 5.88
CA SER A 41 -9.21 7.59 5.59
C SER A 41 -8.91 7.09 4.17
N ILE A 42 -9.51 5.96 3.76
CA ILE A 42 -9.39 5.46 2.38
C ILE A 42 -10.03 6.44 1.39
N LYS A 43 -11.21 7.00 1.71
CA LYS A 43 -11.85 8.01 0.86
C LYS A 43 -10.96 9.25 0.67
N ARG A 44 -10.25 9.68 1.72
CA ARG A 44 -9.30 10.80 1.64
C ARG A 44 -8.13 10.47 0.74
N LEU A 45 -7.54 9.27 0.89
CA LEU A 45 -6.47 8.81 0.01
C LEU A 45 -6.92 8.79 -1.46
N LEU A 46 -8.09 8.24 -1.76
CA LEU A 46 -8.61 8.20 -3.13
C LEU A 46 -8.88 9.57 -3.77
N LYS A 47 -9.13 10.59 -2.94
CA LYS A 47 -9.38 11.96 -3.40
C LYS A 47 -8.09 12.78 -3.52
N SER A 48 -7.03 12.42 -2.82
CA SER A 48 -5.75 13.12 -2.88
C SER A 48 -4.96 12.64 -4.11
N PRO A 49 -4.66 13.51 -5.08
CA PRO A 49 -3.77 13.17 -6.19
C PRO A 49 -2.35 12.85 -5.73
N GLU A 50 -1.91 13.40 -4.59
CA GLU A 50 -0.59 13.18 -4.01
C GLU A 50 -0.44 11.82 -3.32
N SER A 51 -1.55 11.17 -2.96
CA SER A 51 -1.55 9.90 -2.23
C SER A 51 -0.71 8.81 -2.90
N ASP A 52 -0.74 8.70 -4.23
CA ASP A 52 0.03 7.68 -4.96
C ASP A 52 1.53 7.96 -4.85
N ARG A 53 1.94 9.23 -4.92
CA ARG A 53 3.34 9.65 -4.78
C ARG A 53 3.84 9.37 -3.37
N ILE A 54 3.07 9.79 -2.36
CA ILE A 54 3.43 9.60 -0.94
C ILE A 54 3.55 8.11 -0.60
N LEU A 55 2.59 7.29 -1.04
CA LEU A 55 2.64 5.85 -0.82
C LEU A 55 3.83 5.20 -1.53
N LYS A 56 4.12 5.61 -2.77
CA LYS A 56 5.27 5.12 -3.53
C LYS A 56 6.58 5.45 -2.81
N GLU A 57 6.77 6.69 -2.41
CA GLU A 57 7.96 7.15 -1.68
C GLU A 57 8.12 6.40 -0.35
N ALA A 58 7.06 6.28 0.44
CA ALA A 58 7.09 5.54 1.69
C ALA A 58 7.45 4.05 1.50
N ILE A 59 6.93 3.40 0.46
CA ILE A 59 7.25 2.00 0.14
C ILE A 59 8.73 1.84 -0.21
N ILE A 60 9.30 2.75 -1.01
CA ILE A 60 10.72 2.73 -1.41
C ILE A 60 11.63 2.96 -0.19
N GLU A 61 11.31 3.95 0.64
CA GLU A 61 12.10 4.25 1.85
C GLU A 61 12.10 3.08 2.84
N LEU A 62 10.99 2.36 2.96
CA LEU A 62 10.96 1.12 3.76
C LEU A 62 11.82 0.02 3.16
N GLU A 63 11.96 -0.08 1.84
CA GLU A 63 12.84 -1.07 1.22
C GLU A 63 14.30 -0.81 1.59
N LYS A 64 14.74 0.45 1.63
CA LYS A 64 16.10 0.81 2.06
C LYS A 64 16.41 0.38 3.50
N ILE A 65 15.38 0.29 4.36
CA ILE A 65 15.50 -0.24 5.72
C ILE A 65 15.48 -1.78 5.73
N ILE A 66 14.69 -2.39 4.84
CA ILE A 66 14.53 -3.85 4.75
C ILE A 66 15.76 -4.51 4.13
N ASP A 67 16.31 -3.90 3.10
CA ASP A 67 17.49 -4.31 2.38
C ASP A 67 18.39 -3.08 2.12
N PRO A 68 19.36 -2.82 3.00
CA PRO A 68 20.28 -1.68 2.84
C PRO A 68 21.18 -1.77 1.60
N SER A 69 21.24 -2.93 0.93
CA SER A 69 22.00 -3.11 -0.31
C SER A 69 21.20 -2.76 -1.57
N VAL A 70 19.91 -2.42 -1.42
CA VAL A 70 19.06 -2.09 -2.55
C VAL A 70 19.52 -0.80 -3.23
N GLU A 71 19.78 -0.88 -4.53
CA GLU A 71 20.07 0.30 -5.34
C GLU A 71 18.77 0.91 -5.85
N GLU A 72 18.71 2.24 -5.81
CA GLU A 72 17.56 2.98 -6.33
C GLU A 72 17.60 2.94 -7.86
N SER A 73 16.56 2.36 -8.46
CA SER A 73 16.40 2.26 -9.91
C SER A 73 14.98 2.67 -10.31
N GLU A 74 14.77 3.07 -11.57
CA GLU A 74 13.44 3.46 -12.07
C GLU A 74 12.39 2.34 -11.84
N ASP A 75 12.80 1.09 -11.99
CA ASP A 75 11.94 -0.09 -11.80
C ASP A 75 11.81 -0.58 -10.36
N LEU A 76 12.54 -0.02 -9.39
CA LEU A 76 12.61 -0.57 -8.02
C LEU A 76 11.22 -0.71 -7.41
N PHE A 77 10.38 0.31 -7.58
CA PHE A 77 9.01 0.29 -7.08
C PHE A 77 8.19 -0.86 -7.68
N TYR A 78 8.30 -1.09 -8.99
CA TYR A 78 7.59 -2.18 -9.66
C TYR A 78 8.10 -3.55 -9.21
N LYS A 79 9.40 -3.69 -8.94
CA LYS A 79 9.97 -4.90 -8.36
C LYS A 79 9.41 -5.17 -6.97
N ILE A 80 9.36 -4.15 -6.10
CA ILE A 80 8.77 -4.26 -4.75
C ILE A 80 7.29 -4.66 -4.82
N LEU A 81 6.50 -4.01 -5.68
CA LEU A 81 5.07 -4.29 -5.82
C LEU A 81 4.73 -5.69 -6.33
N ASN A 82 5.65 -6.33 -7.06
CA ASN A 82 5.42 -7.62 -7.70
C ASN A 82 6.28 -8.74 -7.12
N ARG A 83 7.03 -8.49 -6.03
CA ARG A 83 7.85 -9.50 -5.35
C ARG A 83 7.03 -10.66 -4.78
N GLU A 84 5.79 -10.38 -4.38
CA GLU A 84 4.85 -11.32 -3.79
C GLU A 84 3.44 -10.90 -4.21
N ASP A 85 2.58 -11.89 -4.44
CA ASP A 85 1.19 -11.65 -4.79
C ASP A 85 0.44 -11.04 -3.59
N VAL A 86 -0.34 -9.98 -3.88
CA VAL A 86 -1.00 -9.15 -2.86
C VAL A 86 -2.02 -9.93 -2.02
N GLU A 87 -2.63 -10.98 -2.57
CA GLU A 87 -3.57 -11.83 -1.85
C GLU A 87 -2.83 -12.67 -0.79
N PHE A 88 -1.62 -13.13 -1.09
CA PHE A 88 -0.78 -13.80 -0.09
C PHE A 88 -0.33 -12.83 1.01
N ILE A 89 0.05 -11.61 0.64
CA ILE A 89 0.39 -10.56 1.61
C ILE A 89 -0.82 -10.28 2.52
N ALA A 90 -2.01 -10.10 1.96
CA ALA A 90 -3.24 -9.81 2.71
C ALA A 90 -3.57 -10.91 3.73
N LYS A 91 -3.47 -12.19 3.31
CA LYS A 91 -3.71 -13.35 4.18
C LYS A 91 -2.79 -13.38 5.40
N ARG A 92 -1.54 -12.93 5.29
CA ARG A 92 -0.58 -12.82 6.41
C ARG A 92 -1.09 -11.92 7.54
N TYR A 93 -1.98 -10.98 7.22
CA TYR A 93 -2.56 -10.03 8.17
C TYR A 93 -4.00 -10.35 8.56
N GLY A 94 -4.47 -11.58 8.29
CA GLY A 94 -5.83 -12.02 8.67
C GLY A 94 -6.94 -11.38 7.83
N MET A 95 -6.61 -10.86 6.65
CA MET A 95 -7.57 -10.39 5.66
C MET A 95 -8.12 -11.58 4.87
N LYS A 96 -9.40 -11.49 4.47
CA LYS A 96 -9.99 -12.49 3.56
C LYS A 96 -9.36 -12.42 2.17
N ASP A 97 -9.14 -11.20 1.69
CA ASP A 97 -8.59 -10.82 0.39
C ASP A 97 -7.97 -9.42 0.48
N SER A 98 -7.32 -8.95 -0.58
CA SER A 98 -6.70 -7.61 -0.63
C SER A 98 -7.71 -6.44 -0.52
N TRP A 99 -9.01 -6.71 -0.55
CA TRP A 99 -10.08 -5.71 -0.43
C TRP A 99 -10.59 -5.54 1.00
N ASP A 100 -10.29 -6.48 1.91
CA ASP A 100 -10.69 -6.43 3.32
C ASP A 100 -9.81 -5.47 4.14
N LEU A 101 -9.78 -4.21 3.73
CA LEU A 101 -9.00 -3.15 4.35
C LEU A 101 -9.43 -2.81 5.79
N ASN A 102 -10.57 -3.31 6.26
CA ASN A 102 -11.03 -3.09 7.63
C ASN A 102 -10.12 -3.78 8.68
N LYS A 103 -9.35 -4.79 8.26
CA LYS A 103 -8.34 -5.45 9.11
C LYS A 103 -7.07 -4.62 9.25
N LEU A 104 -6.86 -3.67 8.34
CA LEU A 104 -5.76 -2.73 8.44
C LEU A 104 -6.23 -1.51 9.24
N ASP A 105 -5.53 -1.21 10.33
CA ASP A 105 -5.70 0.05 11.06
C ASP A 105 -5.07 1.19 10.23
N ILE A 106 -5.75 1.59 9.16
CA ILE A 106 -5.25 2.52 8.14
C ILE A 106 -4.93 3.88 8.75
N GLU A 107 -5.74 4.37 9.69
CA GLU A 107 -5.45 5.64 10.35
C GLU A 107 -4.12 5.61 11.10
N LYS A 108 -3.87 4.52 11.83
CA LYS A 108 -2.61 4.35 12.55
C LYS A 108 -1.43 4.16 11.60
N LEU A 109 -1.65 3.52 10.44
CA LEU A 109 -0.61 3.37 9.41
C LEU A 109 -0.26 4.71 8.77
N LEU A 110 -1.26 5.52 8.42
CA LEU A 110 -1.07 6.83 7.81
C LEU A 110 -0.43 7.85 8.76
N LYS A 111 -0.60 7.72 10.08
CA LYS A 111 0.09 8.56 11.07
C LYS A 111 1.60 8.27 11.18
N ARG A 112 2.07 7.18 10.57
CA ARG A 112 3.47 6.71 10.64
C ARG A 112 4.26 7.01 9.38
N ILE A 113 3.61 7.58 8.37
CA ILE A 113 4.22 8.08 7.12
C ILE A 113 4.06 9.60 7.11
#